data_AF-A0A6P6FYE4-F1
#
_entry.id   AF-A0A6P6FYE4-F1
#
_cell.length_a   1.000
_cell.length_b   1.000
_cell.length_c   1.000
_cell.angle_alpha   90.00
_cell.angle_beta   90.00
_cell.angle_gamma   90.00
#
_symmetry.space_group_name_H-M   'P 1'
#
loop_
_entity.id
_entity.type
_entity.pdbx_description
1 polymer ?
#
loop_
_entity_poly.entity_id
_entity_poly.type
_entity_poly.pdbx_seq_one_letter_code
_entity_poly.pdbx_strand_id
1 'polypeptide(L)'
;YYNNLIDELLAKGLKPFVTLFHWDLPQTLEDEYGGFLSPDIVDDFRDYAEVCFGEFGDRVKHWITLNEPWSYSNGGYSVGTLAPFRCSEWQKLNCTGGDSGTEPYLATHYQLLAHAAAVKLYKDKFQASQKGVIGITLLSYWMVPFSDAKHNKNAALRALDFMYGWYMDPLTNGEYPHSMQSLVGNRLPKFTKQESDLVKGSFDFLGLNYYTSNYAHYSPHPNNGGGRGSYTTDALANQTTDRNGIPIGAKSASDWLYIYPRGFYDLLMYTKTKYNNPLIYITENGMDEHNDPTLSLEQALIDNQRIDFYHRHLYHLHKAIKDGVNVKGYFAWSLLDNFEWGMGYTVRFGINYVDYKDRLKRYPKSSAHWFKAFLERSASQMGWIGIVLVSQWMVPYSEAKHNQNAALRALDFMFGWFMDPLTNGEYPDSMRSLVGNRLPKFTKQESKLLKGSFDFVGLNYYTAYYASYAPNVNNSANASYLTDALVNITNQRNGIPIGPQGGSDWLRVYPRGILDILLYIKTKYQNPPVYITENGINELNDAKKPLKEALLDNQRIDYHSRHLYYLKKAINHGVNLKGYFTWSLLDNFEWASGYTIRFGLNYVDFKDGLKRYPKLSALWFKYFLHKREYLQ
;
A
#
# COMPACT_ATOMS: atom_id res chain seq x y z
N TYR A 1 -37.37 7.03 7.36
CA TYR A 1 -36.15 6.68 6.61
C TYR A 1 -35.02 6.25 7.54
N TYR A 2 -34.49 7.13 8.41
CA TYR A 2 -33.32 6.83 9.26
C TYR A 2 -33.48 5.61 10.16
N ASN A 3 -34.66 5.40 10.76
CA ASN A 3 -34.97 4.17 11.51
C ASN A 3 -34.67 2.90 10.69
N ASN A 4 -35.22 2.79 9.48
CA ASN A 4 -35.00 1.63 8.60
C ASN A 4 -33.51 1.45 8.24
N LEU A 5 -32.77 2.54 8.00
CA LEU A 5 -31.35 2.47 7.70
C LEU A 5 -30.55 1.96 8.91
N ILE A 6 -30.82 2.50 10.10
CA ILE A 6 -30.17 2.08 11.35
C ILE A 6 -30.46 0.60 11.62
N ASP A 7 -31.71 0.18 11.47
CA ASP A 7 -32.13 -1.20 11.70
C ASP A 7 -31.45 -2.16 10.71
N GLU A 8 -31.36 -1.79 9.43
CA GLU A 8 -30.66 -2.61 8.42
C GLU A 8 -29.16 -2.69 8.68
N LEU A 9 -28.50 -1.58 9.05
CA LEU A 9 -27.08 -1.58 9.43
C LEU A 9 -26.81 -2.55 10.58
N LEU A 10 -27.63 -2.47 11.64
CA LEU A 10 -27.50 -3.34 12.81
C LEU A 10 -27.81 -4.80 12.46
N ALA A 11 -28.79 -5.08 11.61
CA ALA A 11 -29.09 -6.42 11.11
C ALA A 11 -27.92 -7.04 10.33
N LYS A 12 -27.06 -6.20 9.73
CA LYS A 12 -25.79 -6.61 9.08
C LYS A 12 -24.58 -6.58 10.01
N GLY A 13 -24.78 -6.32 11.31
CA GLY A 13 -23.70 -6.23 12.30
C GLY A 13 -22.83 -4.97 12.20
N LEU A 14 -23.29 -3.95 11.48
CA LEU A 14 -22.61 -2.67 11.32
C LEU A 14 -23.05 -1.69 12.42
N LYS A 15 -22.07 -1.03 13.05
CA LYS A 15 -22.33 -0.04 14.10
C LYS A 15 -22.52 1.34 13.48
N PRO A 16 -23.66 2.01 13.66
CA PRO A 16 -23.86 3.36 13.13
C PRO A 16 -23.05 4.38 13.93
N PHE A 17 -22.32 5.23 13.20
CA PHE A 17 -21.79 6.52 13.64
C PHE A 17 -22.62 7.59 12.94
N VAL A 18 -23.33 8.41 13.71
CA VAL A 18 -24.29 9.37 13.15
C VAL A 18 -23.78 10.78 13.36
N THR A 19 -23.64 11.51 12.25
CA THR A 19 -23.40 12.95 12.24
C THR A 19 -24.72 13.70 12.21
N LEU A 20 -24.93 14.62 13.15
CA LEU A 20 -26.16 15.41 13.27
C LEU A 20 -26.22 16.54 12.24
N PHE A 21 -25.11 17.25 12.03
CA PHE A 21 -24.98 18.35 11.08
C PHE A 21 -23.81 18.14 10.14
N HIS A 22 -24.11 18.12 8.84
CA HIS A 22 -23.12 18.01 7.77
C HIS A 22 -23.40 19.07 6.70
N TRP A 23 -23.32 20.34 7.11
CA TRP A 23 -23.48 21.54 6.27
C TRP A 23 -24.86 21.67 5.63
N ASP A 24 -25.87 21.06 6.24
CA ASP A 24 -27.23 20.91 5.76
C ASP A 24 -28.22 21.78 6.55
N LEU A 25 -27.82 23.03 6.83
CA LEU A 25 -28.62 23.99 7.57
C LEU A 25 -29.99 24.20 6.87
N PRO A 26 -31.13 24.09 7.58
CA PRO A 26 -32.43 24.40 7.01
C PRO A 26 -32.49 25.86 6.53
N GLN A 27 -32.90 26.07 5.27
CA GLN A 27 -32.99 27.40 4.66
C GLN A 27 -33.85 28.37 5.49
N THR A 28 -34.92 27.89 6.13
CA THR A 28 -35.79 28.72 6.99
C THR A 28 -35.01 29.42 8.10
N LEU A 29 -34.02 28.76 8.71
CA LEU A 29 -33.21 29.34 9.80
C LEU A 29 -32.20 30.36 9.27
N GLU A 30 -31.66 30.13 8.07
CA GLU A 30 -30.83 31.11 7.36
C GLU A 30 -31.64 32.37 7.01
N ASP A 31 -32.88 32.21 6.54
CA ASP A 31 -33.76 33.32 6.17
C ASP A 31 -34.27 34.11 7.40
N GLU A 32 -34.56 33.42 8.50
CA GLU A 32 -35.15 34.03 9.70
C GLU A 32 -34.15 34.84 10.51
N TYR A 33 -32.94 34.31 10.72
CA TYR A 33 -31.94 34.94 11.58
C TYR A 33 -30.49 34.79 11.09
N GLY A 34 -30.25 34.32 9.86
CA GLY A 34 -28.90 34.16 9.32
C GLY A 34 -28.17 32.92 9.84
N GLY A 35 -28.91 31.91 10.30
CA GLY A 35 -28.35 30.62 10.69
C GLY A 35 -27.30 30.73 11.79
N PHE A 36 -26.09 30.25 11.51
CA PHE A 36 -24.97 30.30 12.46
C PHE A 36 -24.43 31.71 12.73
N LEU A 37 -24.99 32.77 12.16
CA LEU A 37 -24.68 34.16 12.55
C LEU A 37 -25.52 34.66 13.74
N SER A 38 -26.51 33.91 14.20
CA SER A 38 -27.34 34.25 15.36
C SER A 38 -27.09 33.32 16.55
N PRO A 39 -27.18 33.80 17.81
CA PRO A 39 -27.21 32.92 18.97
C PRO A 39 -28.42 31.98 19.01
N ASP A 40 -29.52 32.31 18.30
CA ASP A 40 -30.76 31.52 18.32
C ASP A 40 -30.55 30.08 17.79
N ILE A 41 -29.57 29.89 16.90
CA ILE A 41 -29.20 28.58 16.35
C ILE A 41 -28.77 27.57 17.44
N VAL A 42 -28.30 28.05 18.59
CA VAL A 42 -27.79 27.20 19.68
C VAL A 42 -28.94 26.37 20.26
N ASP A 43 -30.10 26.99 20.48
CA ASP A 43 -31.27 26.32 21.04
C ASP A 43 -31.98 25.48 19.97
N ASP A 44 -32.10 25.97 18.74
CA ASP A 44 -32.68 25.18 17.64
C ASP A 44 -31.88 23.91 17.35
N PHE A 45 -30.54 24.00 17.33
CA PHE A 45 -29.69 22.82 17.15
C PHE A 45 -29.76 21.86 18.35
N ARG A 46 -29.83 22.38 19.58
CA ARG A 46 -30.02 21.58 20.80
C ARG A 46 -31.34 20.79 20.74
N ASP A 47 -32.42 21.44 20.34
CA ASP A 47 -33.76 20.83 20.27
C ASP A 47 -33.83 19.81 19.12
N TYR A 48 -33.22 20.09 17.96
CA TYR A 48 -33.03 19.11 16.89
C TYR A 48 -32.24 17.88 17.38
N ALA A 49 -31.12 18.09 18.08
CA ALA A 49 -30.32 17.02 18.64
C ALA A 49 -31.11 16.18 19.66
N GLU A 50 -31.95 16.82 20.49
CA GLU A 50 -32.84 16.13 21.43
C GLU A 50 -33.76 15.14 20.74
N VAL A 51 -34.40 15.56 19.64
CA VAL A 51 -35.25 14.69 18.82
C VAL A 51 -34.43 13.52 18.29
N CYS A 52 -33.25 13.74 17.72
CA CYS A 52 -32.40 12.67 17.22
C CYS A 52 -31.98 11.67 18.32
N PHE A 53 -31.59 12.16 19.50
CA PHE A 53 -31.22 11.30 20.63
C PHE A 53 -32.41 10.49 21.14
N GLY A 54 -33.59 11.11 21.22
CA GLY A 54 -34.83 10.44 21.62
C GLY A 54 -35.26 9.35 20.64
N GLU A 55 -35.21 9.64 19.35
CA GLU A 55 -35.71 8.74 18.29
C GLU A 55 -34.74 7.59 17.95
N PHE A 56 -33.42 7.84 18.01
CA PHE A 56 -32.42 6.90 17.49
C PHE A 56 -31.41 6.40 18.52
N GLY A 57 -31.30 7.06 19.69
CA GLY A 57 -30.26 6.76 20.67
C GLY A 57 -30.41 5.44 21.42
N ASP A 58 -31.57 4.78 21.29
CA ASP A 58 -31.74 3.39 21.71
C ASP A 58 -30.79 2.44 20.96
N ARG A 59 -30.51 2.74 19.67
CA ARG A 59 -29.67 1.94 18.76
C ARG A 59 -28.33 2.60 18.42
N VAL A 60 -28.29 3.92 18.27
CA VAL A 60 -27.06 4.68 17.94
C VAL A 60 -26.23 4.90 19.20
N LYS A 61 -24.94 4.56 19.13
CA LYS A 61 -23.99 4.66 20.28
C LYS A 61 -22.80 5.58 20.03
N HIS A 62 -22.69 6.16 18.84
CA HIS A 62 -21.63 7.09 18.48
C HIS A 62 -22.24 8.28 17.74
N TRP A 63 -22.21 9.43 18.39
CA TRP A 63 -22.77 10.67 17.90
C TRP A 63 -21.66 11.66 17.54
N ILE A 64 -21.76 12.25 16.36
CA ILE A 64 -20.94 13.37 15.91
C ILE A 64 -21.90 14.55 15.79
N THR A 65 -21.61 15.63 16.49
CA THR A 65 -22.43 16.85 16.43
C THR A 65 -22.26 17.56 15.09
N LEU A 66 -21.05 18.05 14.82
CA LEU A 66 -20.71 18.81 13.62
C LEU A 66 -19.63 18.07 12.82
N ASN A 67 -19.79 18.02 11.50
CA ASN A 67 -18.71 17.65 10.57
C ASN A 67 -18.00 18.89 10.06
N GLU A 68 -16.68 18.96 10.25
CA GLU A 68 -15.81 19.98 9.67
C GLU A 68 -16.33 21.42 9.80
N PRO A 69 -16.60 21.91 11.02
CA PRO A 69 -17.12 23.26 11.22
C PRO A 69 -16.19 24.34 10.64
N TRP A 70 -14.88 24.06 10.54
CA TRP A 70 -13.92 24.93 9.85
C TRP A 70 -14.27 25.15 8.38
N SER A 71 -14.57 24.07 7.66
CA SER A 71 -14.92 24.10 6.23
C SER A 71 -16.20 24.91 6.03
N TYR A 72 -17.19 24.72 6.91
CA TYR A 72 -18.44 25.50 6.93
C TYR A 72 -18.17 27.00 7.15
N SER A 73 -17.45 27.38 8.22
CA SER A 73 -17.19 28.79 8.54
C SER A 73 -16.34 29.50 7.47
N ASN A 74 -15.25 28.87 7.02
CA ASN A 74 -14.36 29.47 6.02
C ASN A 74 -15.02 29.50 4.63
N GLY A 75 -15.54 28.36 4.17
CA GLY A 75 -16.16 28.21 2.86
C GLY A 75 -17.46 29.01 2.71
N GLY A 76 -18.28 29.04 3.76
CA GLY A 76 -19.59 29.70 3.77
C GLY A 76 -19.54 31.20 4.00
N TYR A 77 -18.60 31.70 4.83
CA TYR A 77 -18.59 33.09 5.31
C TYR A 77 -17.28 33.87 5.09
N SER A 78 -16.24 33.27 4.49
CA SER A 78 -14.98 33.97 4.19
C SER A 78 -14.58 33.97 2.73
N VAL A 79 -14.58 32.80 2.08
CA VAL A 79 -14.24 32.67 0.65
C VAL A 79 -15.46 32.50 -0.25
N GLY A 80 -16.64 32.27 0.34
CA GLY A 80 -17.91 32.18 -0.39
C GLY A 80 -17.95 31.06 -1.44
N THR A 81 -17.32 29.91 -1.18
CA THR A 81 -17.32 28.75 -2.09
C THR A 81 -18.30 27.65 -1.67
N LEU A 82 -18.85 27.74 -0.45
CA LEU A 82 -19.90 26.87 0.07
C LEU A 82 -21.10 27.73 0.45
N ALA A 83 -22.29 27.12 0.58
CA ALA A 83 -23.46 27.82 1.10
C ALA A 83 -23.16 28.41 2.50
N PRO A 84 -23.63 29.63 2.82
CA PRO A 84 -24.53 30.51 2.05
C PRO A 84 -23.85 31.45 1.03
N PHE A 85 -22.61 31.17 0.63
CA PHE A 85 -21.82 31.93 -0.37
C PHE A 85 -21.54 33.39 0.05
N ARG A 86 -21.25 33.61 1.33
CA ARG A 86 -20.98 34.93 1.89
C ARG A 86 -19.49 35.25 1.92
N CYS A 87 -19.16 36.50 1.58
CA CYS A 87 -17.83 37.08 1.73
C CYS A 87 -17.88 38.60 1.55
N SER A 88 -16.80 39.30 1.92
CA SER A 88 -16.69 40.74 1.73
C SER A 88 -16.61 41.15 0.26
N GLU A 89 -17.38 42.19 -0.10
CA GLU A 89 -17.45 42.74 -1.46
C GLU A 89 -16.07 43.10 -2.05
N TRP A 90 -15.16 43.62 -1.22
CA TRP A 90 -13.83 44.04 -1.65
C TRP A 90 -12.95 42.87 -2.14
N GLN A 91 -13.28 41.62 -1.82
CA GLN A 91 -12.59 40.43 -2.33
C GLN A 91 -12.99 40.05 -3.76
N LYS A 92 -14.12 40.58 -4.27
CA LYS A 92 -14.62 40.35 -5.64
C LYS A 92 -14.75 38.86 -6.02
N LEU A 93 -15.18 38.02 -5.08
CA LEU A 93 -15.34 36.57 -5.27
C LEU A 93 -16.75 36.16 -5.74
N ASN A 94 -17.58 37.12 -6.19
CA ASN A 94 -18.96 36.88 -6.63
C ASN A 94 -19.88 36.26 -5.54
N CYS A 95 -19.69 36.69 -4.30
CA CYS A 95 -20.48 36.27 -3.14
C CYS A 95 -21.82 37.01 -3.04
N THR A 96 -22.71 36.49 -2.20
CA THR A 96 -24.05 37.05 -1.92
C THR A 96 -24.01 38.26 -0.97
N GLY A 97 -22.86 38.52 -0.35
CA GLY A 97 -22.63 39.62 0.59
C GLY A 97 -21.94 39.13 1.88
N GLY A 98 -21.71 40.04 2.83
CA GLY A 98 -21.22 39.71 4.17
C GLY A 98 -19.86 40.33 4.54
N ASP A 99 -19.31 39.87 5.66
CA ASP A 99 -18.06 40.35 6.24
C ASP A 99 -17.10 39.20 6.61
N SER A 100 -16.15 38.93 5.72
CA SER A 100 -15.10 37.91 5.90
C SER A 100 -14.15 38.18 7.08
N GLY A 101 -14.19 39.39 7.64
CA GLY A 101 -13.46 39.75 8.85
C GLY A 101 -14.19 39.40 10.14
N THR A 102 -15.51 39.15 10.11
CA THR A 102 -16.33 39.01 11.33
C THR A 102 -17.20 37.76 11.30
N GLU A 103 -17.88 37.49 10.20
CA GLU A 103 -18.87 36.41 10.07
C GLU A 103 -18.28 35.01 10.30
N PRO A 104 -17.09 34.64 9.78
CA PRO A 104 -16.49 33.33 10.08
C PRO A 104 -16.26 33.12 11.58
N TYR A 105 -15.94 34.19 12.32
CA TYR A 105 -15.73 34.14 13.76
C TYR A 105 -17.02 33.99 14.55
N LEU A 106 -18.07 34.67 14.11
CA LEU A 106 -19.41 34.55 14.69
C LEU A 106 -19.99 33.16 14.43
N ALA A 107 -19.92 32.69 13.19
CA ALA A 107 -20.35 31.35 12.78
C ALA A 107 -19.66 30.25 13.58
N THR A 108 -18.35 30.32 13.76
CA THR A 108 -17.61 29.35 14.57
C THR A 108 -17.98 29.44 16.06
N HIS A 109 -18.20 30.64 16.58
CA HIS A 109 -18.58 30.82 17.98
C HIS A 109 -19.91 30.14 18.30
N TYR A 110 -20.95 30.38 17.49
CA TYR A 110 -22.24 29.74 17.71
C TYR A 110 -22.25 28.25 17.36
N GLN A 111 -21.43 27.79 16.41
CA GLN A 111 -21.19 26.35 16.22
C GLN A 111 -20.61 25.67 17.46
N LEU A 112 -19.61 26.27 18.13
CA LEU A 112 -19.03 25.72 19.36
C LEU A 112 -20.04 25.70 20.52
N LEU A 113 -20.88 26.74 20.65
CA LEU A 113 -21.93 26.78 21.67
C LEU A 113 -23.04 25.75 21.38
N ALA A 114 -23.49 25.64 20.13
CA ALA A 114 -24.47 24.64 19.69
C ALA A 114 -23.95 23.20 19.93
N HIS A 115 -22.70 22.93 19.58
CA HIS A 115 -22.01 21.68 19.89
C HIS A 115 -22.07 21.38 21.40
N ALA A 116 -21.61 22.32 22.23
CA ALA A 116 -21.51 22.10 23.66
C ALA A 116 -22.88 21.97 24.35
N ALA A 117 -23.90 22.70 23.87
CA ALA A 117 -25.29 22.56 24.32
C ALA A 117 -25.84 21.16 24.01
N ALA A 118 -25.65 20.65 22.79
CA ALA A 118 -26.08 19.30 22.41
C ALA A 118 -25.34 18.21 23.20
N VAL A 119 -24.04 18.38 23.46
CA VAL A 119 -23.26 17.44 24.28
C VAL A 119 -23.72 17.45 25.73
N LYS A 120 -23.92 18.63 26.32
CA LYS A 120 -24.45 18.74 27.68
C LYS A 120 -25.80 18.04 27.80
N LEU A 121 -26.72 18.31 26.86
CA LEU A 121 -28.02 17.64 26.79
C LEU A 121 -27.87 16.11 26.74
N TYR A 122 -27.01 15.60 25.84
CA TYR A 122 -26.80 14.16 25.72
C TYR A 122 -26.27 13.55 27.02
N LYS A 123 -25.26 14.17 27.63
CA LYS A 123 -24.65 13.71 28.88
C LYS A 123 -25.64 13.70 30.05
N ASP A 124 -26.42 14.77 30.18
CA ASP A 124 -27.35 14.94 31.30
C ASP A 124 -28.60 14.05 31.17
N LYS A 125 -29.15 13.90 29.96
CA LYS A 125 -30.46 13.27 29.75
C LYS A 125 -30.40 11.84 29.18
N PHE A 126 -29.40 11.52 28.35
CA PHE A 126 -29.43 10.32 27.52
C PHE A 126 -28.26 9.35 27.75
N GLN A 127 -27.07 9.84 28.07
CA GLN A 127 -25.86 9.01 28.10
C GLN A 127 -25.93 7.88 29.12
N ALA A 128 -26.50 8.11 30.30
CA ALA A 128 -26.63 7.10 31.34
C ALA A 128 -27.53 5.91 30.91
N SER A 129 -28.63 6.18 30.21
CA SER A 129 -29.58 5.16 29.74
C SER A 129 -29.14 4.52 28.43
N GLN A 130 -28.64 5.32 27.49
CA GLN A 130 -28.30 4.89 26.14
C GLN A 130 -26.87 4.34 26.02
N LYS A 131 -25.96 4.73 26.91
CA LYS A 131 -24.56 4.26 26.98
C LYS A 131 -23.74 4.52 25.71
N GLY A 132 -24.11 5.50 24.91
CA GLY A 132 -23.31 5.96 23.77
C GLY A 132 -22.29 7.04 24.14
N VAL A 133 -21.45 7.40 23.19
CA VAL A 133 -20.45 8.47 23.27
C VAL A 133 -20.76 9.55 22.24
N ILE A 134 -20.36 10.79 22.55
CA ILE A 134 -20.60 11.93 21.67
C ILE A 134 -19.33 12.75 21.44
N GLY A 135 -19.13 13.24 20.23
CA GLY A 135 -17.96 14.01 19.83
C GLY A 135 -18.24 15.00 18.71
N ILE A 136 -17.16 15.48 18.12
CA ILE A 136 -17.14 16.42 16.99
C ILE A 136 -16.07 15.96 16.01
N THR A 137 -16.32 16.19 14.71
CA THR A 137 -15.36 15.88 13.66
C THR A 137 -14.68 17.14 13.15
N LEU A 138 -13.36 17.19 13.24
CA LEU A 138 -12.55 18.32 12.79
C LEU A 138 -11.71 17.95 11.57
N LEU A 139 -11.75 18.80 10.54
CA LEU A 139 -10.78 18.77 9.44
C LEU A 139 -9.49 19.48 9.87
N SER A 140 -8.35 18.91 9.48
CA SER A 140 -7.09 19.63 9.58
C SER A 140 -6.11 19.23 8.48
N TYR A 141 -5.48 20.24 7.89
CA TYR A 141 -4.24 20.05 7.15
C TYR A 141 -3.08 19.99 8.13
N TRP A 142 -2.07 19.20 7.79
CA TRP A 142 -0.78 19.40 8.45
C TRP A 142 0.01 20.53 7.78
N MET A 143 0.46 21.49 8.59
CA MET A 143 1.19 22.67 8.14
C MET A 143 2.70 22.42 8.23
N VAL A 144 3.33 22.20 7.09
CA VAL A 144 4.79 22.06 7.00
C VAL A 144 5.41 23.46 6.93
N PRO A 145 6.39 23.82 7.77
CA PRO A 145 7.04 25.12 7.64
C PRO A 145 7.78 25.20 6.30
N PHE A 146 7.60 26.31 5.58
CA PHE A 146 8.18 26.48 4.25
C PHE A 146 9.71 26.36 4.27
N SER A 147 10.37 26.84 5.33
CA SER A 147 11.79 26.64 5.59
C SER A 147 12.06 26.49 7.09
N ASP A 148 13.32 26.18 7.44
CA ASP A 148 13.73 26.04 8.85
C ASP A 148 13.76 27.35 9.64
N ALA A 149 13.53 28.49 8.98
CA ALA A 149 13.53 29.80 9.61
C ALA A 149 12.42 29.92 10.66
N LYS A 150 12.75 30.53 11.81
CA LYS A 150 11.85 30.66 12.97
C LYS A 150 10.49 31.29 12.61
N HIS A 151 10.48 32.29 11.72
CA HIS A 151 9.23 32.95 11.30
C HIS A 151 8.31 32.01 10.50
N ASN A 152 8.87 31.11 9.69
CA ASN A 152 8.08 30.11 8.95
C ASN A 152 7.59 28.98 9.86
N LYS A 153 8.40 28.56 10.84
CA LYS A 153 7.94 27.64 11.90
C LYS A 153 6.78 28.24 12.69
N ASN A 154 6.87 29.51 13.07
CA ASN A 154 5.80 30.22 13.75
C ASN A 154 4.57 30.40 12.84
N ALA A 155 4.75 30.66 11.54
CA ALA A 155 3.65 30.76 10.59
C ALA A 155 2.91 29.44 10.41
N ALA A 156 3.61 28.31 10.36
CA ALA A 156 2.99 26.98 10.33
C ALA A 156 2.14 26.71 11.58
N LEU A 157 2.64 27.07 12.77
CA LEU A 157 1.87 26.94 14.01
C LEU A 157 0.62 27.84 14.01
N ARG A 158 0.73 29.09 13.54
CA ARG A 158 -0.43 29.98 13.42
C ARG A 158 -1.45 29.47 12.40
N ALA A 159 -1.01 28.99 11.24
CA ALA A 159 -1.90 28.40 10.26
C ALA A 159 -2.65 27.18 10.83
N LEU A 160 -1.97 26.37 11.65
CA LEU A 160 -2.60 25.25 12.34
C LEU A 160 -3.56 25.70 13.46
N ASP A 161 -3.21 26.75 14.21
CA ASP A 161 -4.10 27.34 15.23
C ASP A 161 -5.38 27.89 14.58
N PHE A 162 -5.29 28.59 13.45
CA PHE A 162 -6.46 29.16 12.75
C PHE A 162 -7.35 28.11 12.05
N MET A 163 -6.92 26.85 11.99
CA MET A 163 -7.70 25.75 11.40
C MET A 163 -8.15 24.74 12.45
N TYR A 164 -7.18 24.07 13.06
CA TYR A 164 -7.41 22.98 14.00
C TYR A 164 -7.53 23.48 15.45
N GLY A 165 -6.60 24.35 15.86
CA GLY A 165 -6.61 24.94 17.21
C GLY A 165 -7.84 25.79 17.48
N TRP A 166 -8.44 26.38 16.45
CA TRP A 166 -9.63 27.23 16.55
C TRP A 166 -10.80 26.50 17.21
N TYR A 167 -10.86 25.18 17.05
CA TYR A 167 -11.83 24.29 17.68
C TYR A 167 -11.23 23.52 18.85
N MET A 168 -10.03 22.95 18.69
CA MET A 168 -9.43 22.10 19.72
C MET A 168 -9.07 22.87 21.00
N ASP A 169 -8.57 24.11 20.92
CA ASP A 169 -8.23 24.88 22.11
C ASP A 169 -9.47 25.24 22.95
N PRO A 170 -10.61 25.70 22.37
CA PRO A 170 -11.86 25.82 23.13
C PRO A 170 -12.32 24.51 23.78
N LEU A 171 -12.27 23.40 23.05
CA LEU A 171 -12.70 22.10 23.54
C LEU A 171 -11.83 21.57 24.69
N THR A 172 -10.54 21.92 24.76
CA THR A 172 -9.67 21.44 25.85
C THR A 172 -9.47 22.47 26.97
N ASN A 173 -9.42 23.76 26.62
CA ASN A 173 -9.02 24.82 27.53
C ASN A 173 -10.18 25.74 27.92
N GLY A 174 -11.24 25.80 27.12
CA GLY A 174 -12.37 26.72 27.27
C GLY A 174 -12.13 28.10 26.62
N GLU A 175 -11.05 28.27 25.86
CA GLU A 175 -10.68 29.53 25.23
C GLU A 175 -10.08 29.30 23.83
N TYR A 176 -10.20 30.30 22.94
CA TYR A 176 -9.54 30.29 21.63
C TYR A 176 -8.00 30.34 21.75
N PRO A 177 -7.25 29.90 20.73
CA PRO A 177 -5.78 30.00 20.73
C PRO A 177 -5.29 31.43 20.98
N HIS A 178 -4.25 31.59 21.81
CA HIS A 178 -3.66 32.91 22.11
C HIS A 178 -3.22 33.67 20.85
N SER A 179 -2.75 32.94 19.82
CA SER A 179 -2.38 33.51 18.52
C SER A 179 -3.57 34.18 17.84
N MET A 180 -4.75 33.56 17.86
CA MET A 180 -6.00 34.12 17.33
C MET A 180 -6.46 35.31 18.15
N GLN A 181 -6.51 35.19 19.48
CA GLN A 181 -6.91 36.28 20.37
C GLN A 181 -6.06 37.55 20.13
N SER A 182 -4.75 37.37 19.95
CA SER A 182 -3.81 38.47 19.73
C SER A 182 -3.94 39.11 18.33
N LEU A 183 -4.16 38.31 17.29
CA LEU A 183 -4.14 38.77 15.90
C LEU A 183 -5.49 39.27 15.40
N VAL A 184 -6.58 38.64 15.84
CA VAL A 184 -7.94 38.99 15.42
C VAL A 184 -8.50 40.11 16.30
N GLY A 185 -8.17 40.11 17.60
CA GLY A 185 -8.60 41.11 18.56
C GLY A 185 -10.12 41.13 18.73
N ASN A 186 -10.71 42.33 18.68
CA ASN A 186 -12.14 42.54 19.00
C ASN A 186 -13.13 41.88 18.02
N ARG A 187 -12.68 41.41 16.85
CA ARG A 187 -13.52 40.66 15.90
C ARG A 187 -13.75 39.21 16.32
N LEU A 188 -12.90 38.67 17.20
CA LEU A 188 -13.07 37.34 17.76
C LEU A 188 -14.01 37.43 18.97
N PRO A 189 -15.19 36.76 18.94
CA PRO A 189 -16.07 36.71 20.10
C PRO A 189 -15.35 36.17 21.34
N LYS A 190 -15.81 36.57 22.52
CA LYS A 190 -15.27 36.09 23.80
C LYS A 190 -16.29 35.19 24.45
N PHE A 191 -15.85 34.01 24.90
CA PHE A 191 -16.66 33.21 25.78
C PHE A 191 -16.83 33.92 27.12
N THR A 192 -18.07 33.99 27.59
CA THR A 192 -18.36 34.22 29.00
C THR A 192 -17.80 33.05 29.82
N LYS A 193 -17.71 33.23 31.14
CA LYS A 193 -17.24 32.15 32.02
C LYS A 193 -18.13 30.89 31.91
N GLN A 194 -19.44 31.08 31.80
CA GLN A 194 -20.40 29.98 31.66
C GLN A 194 -20.23 29.23 30.34
N GLU A 195 -20.05 29.95 29.23
CA GLU A 195 -19.81 29.36 27.92
C GLU A 195 -18.45 28.63 27.86
N SER A 196 -17.41 29.23 28.45
CA SER A 196 -16.09 28.61 28.55
C SER A 196 -16.16 27.28 29.31
N ASP A 197 -16.87 27.25 30.44
CA ASP A 197 -17.08 26.04 31.23
C ASP A 197 -17.98 25.02 30.52
N LEU A 198 -18.91 25.47 29.65
CA LEU A 198 -19.76 24.61 28.84
C LEU A 198 -18.99 23.92 27.71
N VAL A 199 -18.15 24.67 26.97
CA VAL A 199 -17.40 24.15 25.82
C VAL A 199 -16.23 23.28 26.25
N LYS A 200 -15.57 23.61 27.37
CA LYS A 200 -14.42 22.86 27.86
C LYS A 200 -14.79 21.42 28.23
N GLY A 201 -14.16 20.46 27.57
CA GLY A 201 -14.38 19.02 27.80
C GLY A 201 -15.69 18.48 27.20
N SER A 202 -16.32 19.22 26.28
CA SER A 202 -17.58 18.85 25.63
C SER A 202 -17.43 17.76 24.56
N PHE A 203 -16.60 16.75 24.77
CA PHE A 203 -16.49 15.60 23.85
C PHE A 203 -15.97 14.35 24.59
N ASP A 204 -16.40 13.18 24.14
CA ASP A 204 -15.91 11.87 24.59
C ASP A 204 -14.86 11.30 23.63
N PHE A 205 -14.91 11.71 22.36
CA PHE A 205 -13.95 11.37 21.32
C PHE A 205 -13.81 12.51 20.30
N LEU A 206 -12.70 12.52 19.59
CA LEU A 206 -12.43 13.39 18.45
C LEU A 206 -12.59 12.60 17.15
N GLY A 207 -13.48 13.04 16.26
CA GLY A 207 -13.43 12.70 14.85
C GLY A 207 -12.36 13.54 14.16
N LEU A 208 -11.49 12.92 13.36
CA LEU A 208 -10.45 13.62 12.63
C LEU A 208 -10.55 13.30 11.14
N ASN A 209 -10.77 14.35 10.34
CA ASN A 209 -10.74 14.28 8.89
C ASN A 209 -9.37 14.76 8.40
N TYR A 210 -8.73 13.97 7.55
CA TYR A 210 -7.42 14.31 6.97
C TYR A 210 -7.34 13.90 5.51
N TYR A 211 -6.83 14.79 4.67
CA TYR A 211 -6.68 14.57 3.24
C TYR A 211 -5.30 14.97 2.70
N THR A 212 -4.75 16.08 3.19
CA THR A 212 -3.59 16.74 2.57
C THR A 212 -2.77 17.55 3.59
N SER A 213 -1.66 18.11 3.11
CA SER A 213 -0.80 19.05 3.82
C SER A 213 -0.45 20.22 2.94
N ASN A 214 -0.14 21.35 3.57
CA ASN A 214 0.36 22.55 2.89
C ASN A 214 1.68 23.00 3.51
N TYR A 215 2.52 23.65 2.71
CA TYR A 215 3.58 24.50 3.25
C TYR A 215 2.99 25.81 3.76
N ALA A 216 3.48 26.28 4.90
CA ALA A 216 3.12 27.57 5.46
C ALA A 216 4.36 28.47 5.56
N HIS A 217 4.27 29.68 5.01
CA HIS A 217 5.31 30.70 5.14
C HIS A 217 4.77 31.98 5.75
N TYR A 218 5.66 32.71 6.41
CA TYR A 218 5.32 33.98 7.04
C TYR A 218 4.92 35.02 5.99
N SER A 219 3.74 35.59 6.16
CA SER A 219 3.26 36.69 5.33
C SER A 219 2.90 37.88 6.23
N PRO A 220 3.78 38.88 6.38
CA PRO A 220 3.38 40.13 7.02
C PRO A 220 2.31 40.80 6.15
N HIS A 221 1.25 41.30 6.79
CA HIS A 221 0.04 41.93 6.22
C HIS A 221 0.02 42.13 4.69
N PRO A 222 -0.83 41.40 3.93
CA PRO A 222 -0.98 41.70 2.52
C PRO A 222 -1.57 43.12 2.37
N ASN A 223 -0.84 44.00 1.66
CA ASN A 223 -1.25 45.36 1.29
C ASN A 223 -2.55 45.42 0.43
N ASN A 224 -3.23 44.28 0.21
CA ASN A 224 -4.28 44.13 -0.80
C ASN A 224 -5.69 44.46 -0.28
N GLY A 225 -5.89 44.63 1.04
CA GLY A 225 -7.19 44.94 1.65
C GLY A 225 -7.37 46.38 2.13
N GLY A 226 -6.36 47.26 1.99
CA GLY A 226 -6.43 48.63 2.51
C GLY A 226 -6.66 48.73 4.02
N GLY A 227 -6.21 47.74 4.79
CA GLY A 227 -6.44 47.65 6.24
C GLY A 227 -7.75 46.97 6.67
N ARG A 228 -8.53 46.42 5.72
CA ARG A 228 -9.75 45.66 6.00
C ARG A 228 -9.39 44.21 6.38
N GLY A 229 -9.85 43.75 7.54
CA GLY A 229 -9.56 42.41 8.06
C GLY A 229 -10.27 41.30 7.29
N SER A 230 -9.66 40.11 7.25
CA SER A 230 -10.24 38.88 6.70
C SER A 230 -9.65 37.67 7.40
N TYR A 231 -10.48 36.68 7.72
CA TYR A 231 -10.05 35.40 8.28
C TYR A 231 -8.85 34.80 7.50
N THR A 232 -8.89 34.85 6.17
CA THR A 232 -7.84 34.29 5.30
C THR A 232 -6.47 34.93 5.46
N THR A 233 -6.38 36.12 6.06
CA THR A 233 -5.14 36.89 6.23
C THR A 233 -4.70 37.04 7.67
N ASP A 234 -5.62 36.84 8.63
CA ASP A 234 -5.42 37.11 10.05
C ASP A 234 -4.32 36.25 10.68
N ALA A 235 -4.08 35.04 10.14
CA ALA A 235 -3.02 34.15 10.61
C ALA A 235 -1.59 34.66 10.31
N LEU A 236 -1.43 35.70 9.48
CA LEU A 236 -0.14 36.19 8.98
C LEU A 236 0.72 35.04 8.43
N ALA A 237 0.08 34.13 7.71
CA ALA A 237 0.66 32.92 7.17
C ALA A 237 -0.02 32.60 5.84
N ASN A 238 0.77 32.49 4.77
CA ASN A 238 0.28 32.02 3.48
C ASN A 238 0.52 30.52 3.37
N GLN A 239 -0.46 29.83 2.80
CA GLN A 239 -0.39 28.40 2.51
C GLN A 239 -0.12 28.17 1.02
N THR A 240 0.70 27.17 0.71
CA THR A 240 1.00 26.76 -0.66
C THR A 240 1.27 25.26 -0.70
N THR A 241 0.87 24.61 -1.78
CA THR A 241 1.16 23.19 -2.04
C THR A 241 2.52 23.02 -2.71
N ASP A 242 3.17 24.10 -3.12
CA ASP A 242 4.46 24.12 -3.81
C ASP A 242 5.53 24.81 -2.98
N ARG A 243 6.75 24.24 -2.99
CA ARG A 243 7.95 24.88 -2.48
C ARG A 243 9.06 24.84 -3.52
N ASN A 244 9.37 25.99 -4.10
CA ASN A 244 10.42 26.20 -5.10
C ASN A 244 10.20 25.37 -6.39
N GLY A 245 8.96 25.28 -6.87
CA GLY A 245 8.58 24.51 -8.05
C GLY A 245 8.41 23.00 -7.79
N ILE A 246 8.46 22.58 -6.52
CA ILE A 246 8.27 21.19 -6.12
C ILE A 246 6.97 21.09 -5.28
N PRO A 247 5.94 20.39 -5.78
CA PRO A 247 4.74 20.09 -5.02
C PRO A 247 5.04 19.26 -3.76
N ILE A 248 4.27 19.48 -2.71
CA ILE A 248 4.40 18.77 -1.43
C ILE A 248 4.13 17.26 -1.57
N GLY A 249 3.28 16.89 -2.52
CA GLY A 249 2.92 15.51 -2.83
C GLY A 249 2.38 15.36 -4.26
N ALA A 250 1.98 14.16 -4.63
CA ALA A 250 1.29 13.95 -5.91
C ALA A 250 -0.09 14.62 -5.87
N LYS A 251 -0.44 15.38 -6.91
CA LYS A 251 -1.74 16.03 -7.01
C LYS A 251 -2.82 15.02 -7.38
N SER A 252 -3.98 15.14 -6.73
CA SER A 252 -5.20 14.41 -7.04
C SER A 252 -6.01 15.14 -8.13
N ALA A 253 -7.28 14.76 -8.34
CA ALA A 253 -8.14 15.48 -9.29
C ALA A 253 -8.50 16.90 -8.80
N SER A 254 -8.76 17.06 -7.51
CA SER A 254 -9.04 18.36 -6.90
C SER A 254 -7.79 19.24 -6.81
N ASP A 255 -7.95 20.55 -7.04
CA ASP A 255 -6.87 21.53 -6.99
C ASP A 255 -6.21 21.68 -5.61
N TRP A 256 -6.93 21.32 -4.54
CA TRP A 256 -6.50 21.46 -3.16
C TRP A 256 -5.86 20.19 -2.58
N LEU A 257 -6.05 19.02 -3.21
CA LEU A 257 -5.68 17.72 -2.62
C LEU A 257 -4.33 17.24 -3.17
N TYR A 258 -3.32 17.22 -2.31
CA TYR A 258 -1.99 16.69 -2.59
C TYR A 258 -1.66 15.56 -1.60
N ILE A 259 -1.29 14.40 -2.12
CA ILE A 259 -1.12 13.17 -1.35
C ILE A 259 0.16 13.28 -0.49
N TYR A 260 -0.01 13.53 0.82
CA TYR A 260 1.09 13.70 1.77
C TYR A 260 0.91 12.90 3.08
N PRO A 261 1.03 11.56 3.04
CA PRO A 261 0.69 10.70 4.17
C PRO A 261 1.55 10.91 5.43
N ARG A 262 2.75 11.51 5.30
CA ARG A 262 3.57 11.90 6.45
C ARG A 262 2.88 12.95 7.32
N GLY A 263 2.18 13.90 6.71
CA GLY A 263 1.45 14.93 7.45
C GLY A 263 0.33 14.35 8.31
N PHE A 264 -0.24 13.21 7.90
CA PHE A 264 -1.23 12.50 8.69
C PHE A 264 -0.65 12.01 10.03
N TYR A 265 0.54 11.39 9.98
CA TYR A 265 1.28 10.98 11.18
C TYR A 265 1.64 12.18 12.05
N ASP A 266 2.14 13.26 11.44
CA ASP A 266 2.58 14.45 12.19
C ASP A 266 1.41 15.14 12.90
N LEU A 267 0.24 15.25 12.27
CA LEU A 267 -0.99 15.79 12.88
C LEU A 267 -1.48 14.94 14.06
N LEU A 268 -1.45 13.62 13.92
CA LEU A 268 -1.84 12.68 14.99
C LEU A 268 -0.91 12.80 16.20
N MET A 269 0.41 12.87 15.95
CA MET A 269 1.40 13.05 17.01
C MET A 269 1.30 14.43 17.68
N TYR A 270 1.05 15.48 16.90
CA TYR A 270 0.77 16.81 17.42
C TYR A 270 -0.46 16.80 18.32
N THR A 271 -1.55 16.18 17.86
CA THR A 271 -2.79 16.06 18.63
C THR A 271 -2.56 15.33 19.95
N LYS A 272 -1.84 14.20 19.91
CA LYS A 272 -1.43 13.47 21.10
C LYS A 272 -0.70 14.37 22.11
N THR A 273 0.28 15.12 21.63
CA THR A 273 1.19 15.89 22.48
C THR A 273 0.54 17.16 23.04
N LYS A 274 -0.18 17.91 22.19
CA LYS A 274 -0.77 19.20 22.56
C LYS A 274 -2.07 19.05 23.36
N TYR A 275 -2.89 18.04 23.03
CA TYR A 275 -4.26 17.91 23.56
C TYR A 275 -4.46 16.68 24.45
N ASN A 276 -3.38 16.19 25.08
CA ASN A 276 -3.40 15.11 26.07
C ASN A 276 -3.97 13.77 25.54
N ASN A 277 -3.60 13.40 24.30
CA ASN A 277 -3.92 12.10 23.68
C ASN A 277 -5.40 11.68 23.76
N PRO A 278 -6.33 12.50 23.23
CA PRO A 278 -7.75 12.17 23.25
C PRO A 278 -8.03 10.87 22.48
N LEU A 279 -9.17 10.26 22.72
CA LEU A 279 -9.65 9.15 21.88
C LEU A 279 -9.99 9.68 20.49
N ILE A 280 -9.37 9.12 19.45
CA ILE A 280 -9.52 9.56 18.06
C ILE A 280 -10.21 8.47 17.22
N TYR A 281 -11.14 8.89 16.37
CA TYR A 281 -11.60 8.13 15.21
C TYR A 281 -11.21 8.92 13.96
N ILE A 282 -10.55 8.27 13.00
CA ILE A 282 -10.37 8.88 11.67
C ILE A 282 -11.71 8.76 10.97
N THR A 283 -12.44 9.86 10.88
CA THR A 283 -13.84 9.88 10.41
C THR A 283 -13.93 10.08 8.91
N GLU A 284 -12.90 10.67 8.30
CA GLU A 284 -12.73 10.73 6.85
C GLU A 284 -11.25 10.75 6.47
N ASN A 285 -10.91 9.98 5.43
CA ASN A 285 -9.64 10.05 4.73
C ASN A 285 -9.84 9.42 3.34
N GLY A 286 -9.34 10.07 2.28
CA GLY A 286 -9.56 9.61 0.92
C GLY A 286 -8.88 10.47 -0.13
N MET A 287 -9.05 10.08 -1.40
CA MET A 287 -8.66 10.88 -2.55
C MET A 287 -9.69 10.78 -3.65
N ASP A 288 -9.73 11.80 -4.48
CA ASP A 288 -10.63 11.91 -5.62
C ASP A 288 -9.97 11.60 -6.95
N GLU A 289 -10.79 11.28 -7.94
CA GLU A 289 -10.39 11.17 -9.34
C GLU A 289 -11.36 11.96 -10.21
N HIS A 290 -10.94 12.37 -11.40
CA HIS A 290 -11.82 13.06 -12.32
C HIS A 290 -12.93 12.12 -12.78
N ASN A 291 -14.15 12.64 -12.85
CA ASN A 291 -15.24 11.95 -13.53
C ASN A 291 -15.05 12.06 -15.04
N ASP A 292 -14.25 11.15 -15.61
CA ASP A 292 -13.96 11.10 -17.04
C ASP A 292 -15.05 10.32 -17.80
N PRO A 293 -15.90 10.99 -18.61
CA PRO A 293 -16.98 10.33 -19.34
C PRO A 293 -16.48 9.50 -20.53
N THR A 294 -15.20 9.56 -20.87
CA THR A 294 -14.60 8.82 -21.99
C THR A 294 -14.18 7.39 -21.60
N LEU A 295 -14.07 7.11 -20.30
CA LEU A 295 -13.73 5.79 -19.79
C LEU A 295 -14.93 4.83 -19.90
N SER A 296 -14.67 3.59 -20.32
CA SER A 296 -15.62 2.49 -20.12
C SER A 296 -15.79 2.20 -18.62
N LEU A 297 -16.90 1.55 -18.24
CA LEU A 297 -17.13 1.15 -16.85
C LEU A 297 -15.95 0.33 -16.31
N GLU A 298 -15.47 -0.67 -17.07
CA GLU A 298 -14.34 -1.51 -16.66
C GLU A 298 -13.08 -0.69 -16.34
N GLN A 299 -12.79 0.36 -17.12
CA GLN A 299 -11.66 1.26 -16.86
C GLN A 299 -11.91 2.17 -15.65
N ALA A 300 -13.12 2.72 -15.52
CA ALA A 300 -13.49 3.59 -14.40
C ALA A 300 -13.49 2.88 -13.03
N LEU A 301 -13.55 1.54 -13.01
CA LEU A 301 -13.41 0.75 -11.79
C LEU A 301 -11.95 0.54 -11.36
N ILE A 302 -10.95 0.87 -12.20
CA ILE A 302 -9.53 0.66 -11.91
C ILE A 302 -8.92 1.92 -11.28
N ASP A 303 -9.05 2.05 -9.96
CA ASP A 303 -8.61 3.20 -9.17
C ASP A 303 -7.33 2.90 -8.35
N ASN A 304 -6.29 2.39 -9.01
CA ASN A 304 -5.04 1.95 -8.35
C ASN A 304 -4.35 3.05 -7.52
N GLN A 305 -4.52 4.33 -7.89
CA GLN A 305 -3.99 5.46 -7.12
C GLN A 305 -4.65 5.57 -5.74
N ARG A 306 -5.97 5.31 -5.65
CA ARG A 306 -6.70 5.28 -4.39
C ARG A 306 -6.23 4.15 -3.48
N ILE A 307 -5.88 2.99 -4.06
CA ILE A 307 -5.24 1.89 -3.31
C ILE A 307 -3.89 2.34 -2.72
N ASP A 308 -3.01 2.96 -3.51
CA ASP A 308 -1.71 3.45 -3.04
C ASP A 308 -1.87 4.53 -1.96
N PHE A 309 -2.84 5.44 -2.14
CA PHE A 309 -3.21 6.44 -1.14
C PHE A 309 -3.55 5.77 0.20
N TYR A 310 -4.51 4.84 0.22
CA TYR A 310 -4.95 4.18 1.45
C TYR A 310 -3.83 3.36 2.08
N HIS A 311 -3.08 2.60 1.28
CA HIS A 311 -1.95 1.82 1.79
C HIS A 311 -0.94 2.71 2.53
N ARG A 312 -0.57 3.87 1.97
CA ARG A 312 0.40 4.79 2.60
C ARG A 312 -0.18 5.51 3.81
N HIS A 313 -1.43 5.97 3.77
CA HIS A 313 -2.05 6.64 4.91
C HIS A 313 -2.27 5.68 6.07
N LEU A 314 -2.73 4.45 5.81
CA LEU A 314 -2.87 3.41 6.83
C LEU A 314 -1.52 2.97 7.41
N TYR A 315 -0.45 2.95 6.62
CA TYR A 315 0.91 2.74 7.15
C TYR A 315 1.30 3.83 8.16
N HIS A 316 1.09 5.11 7.82
CA HIS A 316 1.40 6.23 8.70
C HIS A 316 0.49 6.28 9.93
N LEU A 317 -0.78 5.91 9.79
CA LEU A 317 -1.72 5.74 10.90
C LEU A 317 -1.26 4.62 11.85
N HIS A 318 -0.90 3.45 11.30
CA HIS A 318 -0.40 2.33 12.10
C HIS A 318 0.88 2.71 12.84
N LYS A 319 1.77 3.47 12.20
CA LYS A 319 2.94 4.02 12.87
C LYS A 319 2.56 4.95 14.03
N ALA A 320 1.63 5.88 13.84
CA ALA A 320 1.15 6.76 14.90
C ALA A 320 0.54 5.98 16.08
N ILE A 321 -0.23 4.93 15.80
CA ILE A 321 -0.78 4.03 16.82
C ILE A 321 0.33 3.32 17.60
N LYS A 322 1.35 2.78 16.89
CA LYS A 322 2.54 2.17 17.54
C LYS A 322 3.31 3.17 18.40
N ASP A 323 3.35 4.42 17.98
CA ASP A 323 3.99 5.52 18.71
C ASP A 323 3.05 6.12 19.79
N GLY A 324 1.92 5.46 20.08
CA GLY A 324 1.07 5.69 21.26
C GLY A 324 -0.06 6.70 21.06
N VAL A 325 -0.42 7.06 19.83
CA VAL A 325 -1.63 7.84 19.55
C VAL A 325 -2.87 6.96 19.77
N ASN A 326 -3.86 7.47 20.51
CA ASN A 326 -5.08 6.74 20.87
C ASN A 326 -6.12 6.76 19.74
N VAL A 327 -5.86 6.04 18.63
CA VAL A 327 -6.83 5.89 17.54
C VAL A 327 -7.59 4.56 17.65
N LYS A 328 -8.91 4.61 17.49
CA LYS A 328 -9.80 3.44 17.65
C LYS A 328 -10.56 3.01 16.39
N GLY A 329 -10.62 3.85 15.37
CA GLY A 329 -11.26 3.49 14.10
C GLY A 329 -10.79 4.34 12.94
N TYR A 330 -11.06 3.84 11.73
CA TYR A 330 -10.74 4.48 10.47
C TYR A 330 -11.89 4.29 9.48
N PHE A 331 -12.40 5.39 8.94
CA PHE A 331 -13.48 5.42 7.96
C PHE A 331 -12.94 6.00 6.65
N ALA A 332 -13.00 5.19 5.58
CA ALA A 332 -12.60 5.62 4.25
C ALA A 332 -13.65 6.58 3.69
N TRP A 333 -13.23 7.78 3.30
CA TRP A 333 -14.05 8.68 2.50
C TRP A 333 -13.82 8.37 1.00
N SER A 334 -14.82 7.95 0.23
CA SER A 334 -16.22 7.74 0.62
C SER A 334 -16.74 6.36 0.25
N LEU A 335 -17.86 5.96 0.85
CA LEU A 335 -18.52 4.69 0.53
C LEU A 335 -18.89 4.61 -0.96
N LEU A 336 -19.37 5.72 -1.53
CA LEU A 336 -19.88 5.80 -2.90
C LEU A 336 -19.62 7.19 -3.49
N ASP A 337 -19.45 7.24 -4.81
CA ASP A 337 -19.37 8.52 -5.52
C ASP A 337 -20.65 9.34 -5.23
N ASN A 338 -20.46 10.61 -4.90
CA ASN A 338 -21.53 11.48 -4.41
C ASN A 338 -21.38 12.91 -4.99
N PHE A 339 -22.17 13.85 -4.49
CA PHE A 339 -22.14 15.25 -4.89
C PHE A 339 -21.07 16.00 -4.08
N GLU A 340 -19.98 16.37 -4.72
CA GLU A 340 -18.80 16.95 -4.07
C GLU A 340 -18.91 18.48 -4.01
N TRP A 341 -19.97 18.95 -3.35
CA TRP A 341 -20.19 20.35 -2.99
C TRP A 341 -20.07 21.29 -4.21
N GLY A 342 -19.23 22.32 -4.12
CA GLY A 342 -18.99 23.27 -5.21
C GLY A 342 -18.42 22.66 -6.50
N MET A 343 -17.89 21.43 -6.46
CA MET A 343 -17.41 20.70 -7.63
C MET A 343 -18.48 19.83 -8.29
N GLY A 344 -19.65 19.69 -7.66
CA GLY A 344 -20.74 18.84 -8.13
C GLY A 344 -20.29 17.40 -8.37
N TYR A 345 -20.61 16.85 -9.54
CA TYR A 345 -20.26 15.47 -9.92
C TYR A 345 -19.01 15.37 -10.82
N THR A 346 -18.15 16.40 -10.82
CA THR A 346 -16.96 16.43 -11.69
C THR A 346 -15.80 15.59 -11.17
N VAL A 347 -15.83 15.25 -9.89
CA VAL A 347 -14.84 14.39 -9.22
C VAL A 347 -15.55 13.28 -8.45
N ARG A 348 -14.80 12.23 -8.09
CA ARG A 348 -15.31 10.99 -7.49
C ARG A 348 -14.43 10.56 -6.31
N PHE A 349 -14.95 10.55 -5.09
CA PHE A 349 -14.25 10.04 -3.90
C PHE A 349 -14.57 8.57 -3.56
N GLY A 350 -15.62 8.00 -4.15
CA GLY A 350 -16.16 6.72 -3.72
C GLY A 350 -15.24 5.53 -4.00
N ILE A 351 -15.15 4.60 -3.05
CA ILE A 351 -14.62 3.26 -3.32
C ILE A 351 -15.60 2.40 -4.14
N ASN A 352 -16.88 2.80 -4.19
CA ASN A 352 -17.87 2.26 -5.11
C ASN A 352 -18.23 3.32 -6.14
N TYR A 353 -18.10 2.96 -7.42
CA TYR A 353 -18.55 3.77 -8.54
C TYR A 353 -20.07 3.87 -8.55
N VAL A 354 -20.60 5.07 -8.77
CA VAL A 354 -22.04 5.29 -8.98
C VAL A 354 -22.30 5.70 -10.42
N ASP A 355 -23.11 4.89 -11.10
CA ASP A 355 -23.58 5.20 -12.45
C ASP A 355 -24.77 6.16 -12.39
N TYR A 356 -24.49 7.45 -12.59
CA TYR A 356 -25.51 8.50 -12.61
C TYR A 356 -26.53 8.36 -13.74
N LYS A 357 -26.24 7.56 -14.77
CA LYS A 357 -27.10 7.35 -15.94
C LYS A 357 -27.90 6.05 -15.87
N ASP A 358 -27.42 5.03 -15.17
CA ASP A 358 -28.14 3.76 -14.92
C ASP A 358 -28.67 3.68 -13.49
N ARG A 359 -29.70 4.48 -13.18
CA ARG A 359 -30.48 4.39 -11.92
C ARG A 359 -29.62 4.37 -10.65
N LEU A 360 -28.49 5.09 -10.67
CA LEU A 360 -27.53 5.14 -9.56
C LEU A 360 -26.99 3.75 -9.19
N LYS A 361 -26.76 2.85 -10.14
CA LYS A 361 -26.21 1.52 -9.83
C LYS A 361 -24.80 1.63 -9.27
N ARG A 362 -24.48 0.80 -8.26
CA ARG A 362 -23.20 0.79 -7.54
C ARG A 362 -22.33 -0.35 -8.04
N TYR A 363 -21.07 -0.05 -8.32
CA TYR A 363 -20.06 -1.02 -8.76
C TYR A 363 -18.81 -0.87 -7.89
N PRO A 364 -18.34 -1.93 -7.21
CA PRO A 364 -17.11 -1.85 -6.41
C PRO A 364 -15.91 -1.57 -7.31
N LYS A 365 -15.11 -0.56 -6.96
CA LYS A 365 -13.83 -0.29 -7.62
C LYS A 365 -12.75 -1.23 -7.08
N SER A 366 -11.58 -1.22 -7.70
CA SER A 366 -10.40 -1.96 -7.23
C SER A 366 -10.07 -1.65 -5.77
N SER A 367 -10.25 -0.40 -5.32
CA SER A 367 -10.06 0.01 -3.92
C SER A 367 -11.05 -0.64 -2.94
N ALA A 368 -12.32 -0.85 -3.33
CA ALA A 368 -13.28 -1.59 -2.50
C ALA A 368 -12.87 -3.06 -2.33
N HIS A 369 -12.42 -3.70 -3.41
CA HIS A 369 -11.89 -5.06 -3.36
C HIS A 369 -10.62 -5.15 -2.50
N TRP A 370 -9.73 -4.16 -2.63
CA TRP A 370 -8.53 -4.07 -1.81
C TRP A 370 -8.86 -3.90 -0.32
N PHE A 371 -9.80 -3.02 0.04
CA PHE A 371 -10.22 -2.82 1.43
C PHE A 371 -10.83 -4.08 2.03
N LYS A 372 -11.69 -4.78 1.26
CA LYS A 372 -12.24 -6.07 1.67
C LYS A 372 -11.12 -7.05 1.99
N ALA A 373 -10.17 -7.23 1.07
CA ALA A 373 -9.03 -8.11 1.28
C ALA A 373 -8.14 -7.65 2.45
N PHE A 374 -7.94 -6.35 2.65
CA PHE A 374 -7.18 -5.78 3.76
C PHE A 374 -7.81 -6.12 5.12
N LEU A 375 -9.14 -6.00 5.23
CA LEU A 375 -9.87 -6.32 6.47
C LEU A 375 -9.90 -7.83 6.74
N GLU A 376 -10.02 -8.65 5.69
CA GLU A 376 -9.96 -10.12 5.78
C GLU A 376 -8.53 -10.64 6.10
N ARG A 377 -7.48 -9.90 5.73
CA ARG A 377 -6.05 -10.20 5.96
C ARG A 377 -5.61 -10.15 7.43
N SER A 378 -6.51 -9.92 8.37
CA SER A 378 -6.25 -10.18 9.79
C SER A 378 -5.93 -11.66 10.10
N ALA A 379 -5.98 -12.56 9.10
CA ALA A 379 -5.39 -13.90 9.11
C ALA A 379 -4.08 -14.01 8.26
N SER A 380 -2.91 -13.91 8.92
CA SER A 380 -1.55 -14.36 8.50
C SER A 380 -0.90 -13.86 7.18
N GLN A 381 0.38 -13.48 7.25
CA GLN A 381 1.28 -13.29 6.09
C GLN A 381 1.45 -14.61 5.32
N MET A 382 1.22 -14.62 4.00
CA MET A 382 1.24 -15.82 3.15
C MET A 382 2.54 -16.01 2.34
N GLY A 383 3.61 -15.28 2.66
CA GLY A 383 4.90 -15.41 1.96
C GLY A 383 5.53 -16.78 2.22
N TRP A 384 6.09 -17.41 1.18
CA TRP A 384 6.85 -18.66 1.28
C TRP A 384 8.35 -18.38 1.13
N ILE A 385 9.18 -19.04 1.94
CA ILE A 385 10.64 -18.97 1.91
C ILE A 385 11.18 -20.32 1.43
N GLY A 386 12.06 -20.31 0.44
CA GLY A 386 12.66 -21.53 -0.10
C GLY A 386 14.16 -21.37 -0.35
N ILE A 387 14.81 -22.50 -0.62
CA ILE A 387 16.23 -22.55 -1.00
C ILE A 387 16.34 -22.93 -2.48
N VAL A 388 17.28 -22.31 -3.19
CA VAL A 388 17.55 -22.61 -4.61
C VAL A 388 18.82 -23.44 -4.72
N LEU A 389 18.71 -24.62 -5.34
CA LEU A 389 19.82 -25.56 -5.49
C LEU A 389 20.14 -25.78 -6.96
N VAL A 390 21.42 -25.66 -7.32
CA VAL A 390 21.92 -26.09 -8.62
C VAL A 390 22.07 -27.60 -8.64
N SER A 391 21.57 -28.24 -9.68
CA SER A 391 21.75 -29.68 -9.83
C SER A 391 21.73 -30.11 -11.29
N GLN A 392 22.67 -30.99 -11.64
CA GLN A 392 22.62 -31.76 -12.87
C GLN A 392 22.02 -33.14 -12.60
N TRP A 393 21.48 -33.75 -13.64
CA TRP A 393 21.10 -35.16 -13.55
C TRP A 393 22.32 -36.07 -13.80
N MET A 394 22.46 -37.11 -12.99
CA MET A 394 23.54 -38.09 -13.11
C MET A 394 23.00 -39.37 -13.73
N VAL A 395 23.37 -39.61 -14.99
CA VAL A 395 23.05 -40.84 -15.71
C VAL A 395 24.11 -41.89 -15.38
N PRO A 396 23.75 -43.11 -14.94
CA PRO A 396 24.73 -44.17 -14.78
C PRO A 396 25.48 -44.45 -16.09
N TYR A 397 26.80 -44.58 -16.04
CA TYR A 397 27.61 -44.84 -17.25
C TYR A 397 27.22 -46.16 -17.93
N SER A 398 26.83 -47.17 -17.14
CA SER A 398 26.25 -48.44 -17.59
C SER A 398 25.23 -48.97 -16.58
N GLU A 399 24.50 -50.02 -16.96
CA GLU A 399 23.54 -50.72 -16.08
C GLU A 399 24.19 -51.47 -14.90
N ALA A 400 25.53 -51.48 -14.83
CA ALA A 400 26.23 -52.13 -13.74
C ALA A 400 25.94 -51.45 -12.41
N LYS A 401 25.64 -52.23 -11.37
CA LYS A 401 25.17 -51.71 -10.07
C LYS A 401 26.12 -50.70 -9.43
N HIS A 402 27.44 -50.87 -9.60
CA HIS A 402 28.43 -49.94 -9.09
C HIS A 402 28.35 -48.55 -9.77
N ASN A 403 27.98 -48.47 -11.05
CA ASN A 403 27.78 -47.21 -11.77
C ASN A 403 26.43 -46.57 -11.41
N GLN A 404 25.39 -47.35 -11.19
CA GLN A 404 24.13 -46.85 -10.63
C GLN A 404 24.35 -46.22 -9.24
N ASN A 405 25.10 -46.90 -8.37
CA ASN A 405 25.47 -46.37 -7.06
C ASN A 405 26.37 -45.13 -7.18
N ALA A 406 27.27 -45.08 -8.16
CA ALA A 406 28.08 -43.90 -8.42
C ALA A 406 27.23 -42.68 -8.83
N ALA A 407 26.23 -42.85 -9.69
CA ALA A 407 25.31 -41.78 -10.05
C ALA A 407 24.55 -41.22 -8.83
N LEU A 408 24.06 -42.10 -7.94
CA LEU A 408 23.41 -41.69 -6.69
C LEU A 408 24.37 -40.96 -5.76
N ARG A 409 25.61 -41.44 -5.60
CA ARG A 409 26.63 -40.72 -4.81
C ARG A 409 26.96 -39.34 -5.38
N ALA A 410 27.04 -39.20 -6.70
CA ALA A 410 27.25 -37.89 -7.31
C ALA A 410 26.09 -36.92 -7.02
N LEU A 411 24.85 -37.42 -6.96
CA LEU A 411 23.70 -36.62 -6.53
C LEU A 411 23.76 -36.28 -5.03
N ASP A 412 24.19 -37.21 -4.18
CA ASP A 412 24.38 -36.94 -2.75
C ASP A 412 25.40 -35.82 -2.53
N PHE A 413 26.53 -35.81 -3.24
CA PHE A 413 27.57 -34.78 -3.10
C PHE A 413 27.21 -33.42 -3.73
N MET A 414 26.03 -33.27 -4.34
CA MET A 414 25.58 -32.03 -4.97
C MET A 414 24.22 -31.57 -4.45
N PHE A 415 23.15 -32.31 -4.79
CA PHE A 415 21.79 -31.95 -4.39
C PHE A 415 21.47 -32.45 -2.98
N GLY A 416 21.86 -33.69 -2.68
CA GLY A 416 21.67 -34.29 -1.36
C GLY A 416 22.47 -33.57 -0.27
N TRP A 417 23.59 -32.94 -0.61
CA TRP A 417 24.44 -32.22 0.32
C TRP A 417 23.66 -31.14 1.09
N PHE A 418 22.67 -30.52 0.43
CA PHE A 418 21.76 -29.56 1.04
C PHE A 418 20.40 -30.17 1.39
N MET A 419 19.82 -31.00 0.52
CA MET A 419 18.46 -31.50 0.76
C MET A 419 18.37 -32.55 1.87
N ASP A 420 19.38 -33.41 2.06
CA ASP A 420 19.35 -34.39 3.14
C ASP A 420 19.39 -33.69 4.52
N PRO A 421 20.24 -32.65 4.76
CA PRO A 421 20.14 -31.86 5.99
C PRO A 421 18.80 -31.16 6.17
N LEU A 422 18.23 -30.59 5.12
CA LEU A 422 16.95 -29.87 5.20
C LEU A 422 15.76 -30.79 5.50
N THR A 423 15.85 -32.07 5.15
CA THR A 423 14.76 -33.04 5.34
C THR A 423 14.98 -33.94 6.53
N ASN A 424 16.20 -34.43 6.71
CA ASN A 424 16.58 -35.44 7.70
C ASN A 424 17.46 -34.88 8.82
N GLY A 425 17.96 -33.64 8.70
CA GLY A 425 18.83 -32.97 9.66
C GLY A 425 20.26 -33.50 9.72
N GLU A 426 20.67 -34.29 8.73
CA GLU A 426 22.02 -34.84 8.61
C GLU A 426 22.48 -34.84 7.14
N TYR A 427 23.79 -34.73 6.91
CA TYR A 427 24.37 -34.93 5.57
C TYR A 427 24.10 -36.33 5.03
N PRO A 428 24.13 -36.58 3.71
CA PRO A 428 23.93 -37.91 3.14
C PRO A 428 24.86 -38.99 3.71
N ASP A 429 24.36 -40.23 3.88
CA ASP A 429 25.13 -41.36 4.41
C ASP A 429 26.44 -41.62 3.64
N SER A 430 26.38 -41.52 2.30
CA SER A 430 27.53 -41.69 1.41
C SER A 430 28.60 -40.64 1.67
N MET A 431 28.21 -39.38 1.90
CA MET A 431 29.15 -38.30 2.27
C MET A 431 29.76 -38.54 3.64
N ARG A 432 28.94 -38.87 4.65
CA ARG A 432 29.44 -39.13 6.01
C ARG A 432 30.45 -40.28 6.02
N SER A 433 30.18 -41.34 5.25
CA SER A 433 31.06 -42.51 5.16
C SER A 433 32.36 -42.24 4.41
N LEU A 434 32.32 -41.49 3.30
CA LEU A 434 33.50 -41.30 2.43
C LEU A 434 34.39 -40.15 2.86
N VAL A 435 33.78 -39.05 3.33
CA VAL A 435 34.52 -37.85 3.79
C VAL A 435 35.04 -38.04 5.21
N GLY A 436 34.29 -38.79 6.04
CA GLY A 436 34.65 -39.11 7.42
C GLY A 436 34.80 -37.87 8.28
N ASN A 437 35.89 -37.81 9.05
CA ASN A 437 36.11 -36.75 10.06
C ASN A 437 36.30 -35.34 9.48
N ARG A 438 36.51 -35.20 8.16
CA ARG A 438 36.57 -33.89 7.50
C ARG A 438 35.20 -33.25 7.34
N LEU A 439 34.12 -34.04 7.42
CA LEU A 439 32.76 -33.53 7.34
C LEU A 439 32.29 -33.16 8.76
N PRO A 440 32.01 -31.88 9.05
CA PRO A 440 31.50 -31.50 10.36
C PRO A 440 30.15 -32.18 10.62
N LYS A 441 29.85 -32.41 11.90
CA LYS A 441 28.57 -32.97 12.33
C LYS A 441 27.69 -31.84 12.83
N PHE A 442 26.41 -31.86 12.46
CA PHE A 442 25.44 -30.97 13.09
C PHE A 442 25.23 -31.38 14.54
N THR A 443 25.22 -30.40 15.43
CA THR A 443 24.69 -30.56 16.79
C THR A 443 23.18 -30.86 16.73
N LYS A 444 22.62 -31.36 17.83
CA LYS A 444 21.17 -31.61 17.93
C LYS A 444 20.34 -30.34 17.66
N GLN A 445 20.84 -29.18 18.09
CA GLN A 445 20.13 -27.90 17.91
C GLN A 445 20.17 -27.44 16.45
N GLU A 446 21.33 -27.53 15.80
CA GLU A 446 21.47 -27.20 14.36
C GLU A 446 20.64 -28.15 13.50
N SER A 447 20.66 -29.46 13.80
CA SER A 447 19.84 -30.45 13.11
C SER A 447 18.33 -30.13 13.23
N LYS A 448 17.87 -29.73 14.41
CA LYS A 448 16.49 -29.30 14.62
C LYS A 448 16.15 -28.01 13.87
N LEU A 449 17.09 -27.08 13.75
CA LEU A 449 16.90 -25.82 13.03
C LEU A 449 16.80 -26.04 11.51
N LEU A 450 17.55 -27.01 10.96
CA LEU A 450 17.58 -27.32 9.53
C LEU A 450 16.35 -28.10 9.05
N LYS A 451 15.85 -29.04 9.85
CA LYS A 451 14.72 -29.90 9.46
C LYS A 451 13.48 -29.08 9.15
N GLY A 452 13.04 -29.13 7.88
CA GLY A 452 11.84 -28.44 7.40
C GLY A 452 12.00 -26.93 7.26
N SER A 453 13.23 -26.40 7.22
CA SER A 453 13.48 -24.95 7.09
C SER A 453 13.31 -24.45 5.65
N PHE A 454 12.23 -24.84 4.98
CA PHE A 454 11.85 -24.40 3.64
C PHE A 454 10.37 -24.68 3.37
N ASP A 455 9.69 -23.75 2.69
CA ASP A 455 8.32 -23.91 2.17
C ASP A 455 8.31 -24.45 0.73
N PHE A 456 9.40 -24.24 -0.02
CA PHE A 456 9.58 -24.76 -1.38
C PHE A 456 11.06 -25.01 -1.70
N VAL A 457 11.30 -25.78 -2.76
CA VAL A 457 12.63 -26.04 -3.33
C VAL A 457 12.72 -25.36 -4.70
N GLY A 458 13.70 -24.49 -4.87
CA GLY A 458 14.13 -23.98 -6.17
C GLY A 458 15.15 -24.91 -6.81
N LEU A 459 15.01 -25.19 -8.10
CA LEU A 459 15.92 -26.02 -8.87
C LEU A 459 16.49 -25.23 -10.06
N ASN A 460 17.82 -25.10 -10.08
CA ASN A 460 18.56 -24.59 -11.23
C ASN A 460 19.10 -25.79 -12.03
N TYR A 461 18.52 -26.06 -13.20
CA TYR A 461 18.86 -27.21 -14.05
C TYR A 461 19.33 -26.76 -15.42
N TYR A 462 20.46 -27.31 -15.89
CA TYR A 462 21.06 -26.93 -17.19
C TYR A 462 21.45 -28.12 -18.07
N THR A 463 21.99 -29.19 -17.46
CA THR A 463 22.65 -30.30 -18.19
C THR A 463 22.58 -31.60 -17.40
N ALA A 464 23.09 -32.69 -17.99
CA ALA A 464 23.31 -33.98 -17.35
C ALA A 464 24.72 -34.51 -17.66
N TYR A 465 25.18 -35.45 -16.85
CA TYR A 465 26.46 -36.14 -17.05
C TYR A 465 26.31 -37.64 -16.86
N TYR A 466 27.23 -38.41 -17.44
CA TYR A 466 27.43 -39.81 -17.09
C TYR A 466 28.32 -39.94 -15.87
N ALA A 467 27.94 -40.81 -14.95
CA ALA A 467 28.68 -41.12 -13.73
C ALA A 467 29.13 -42.59 -13.71
N SER A 468 30.43 -42.81 -13.51
CA SER A 468 31.00 -44.14 -13.33
C SER A 468 31.72 -44.28 -12.00
N TYR A 469 31.74 -45.49 -11.43
CA TYR A 469 32.51 -45.77 -10.23
C TYR A 469 34.01 -45.62 -10.49
N ALA A 470 34.69 -44.88 -9.63
CA ALA A 470 36.10 -44.57 -9.81
C ALA A 470 36.87 -44.71 -8.47
N PRO A 471 37.17 -45.94 -8.04
CA PRO A 471 37.80 -46.19 -6.74
C PRO A 471 39.23 -45.65 -6.63
N ASN A 472 39.96 -45.59 -7.75
CA ASN A 472 41.37 -45.23 -7.79
C ASN A 472 41.62 -43.72 -7.95
N VAL A 473 40.57 -42.91 -8.00
CA VAL A 473 40.69 -41.44 -8.09
C VAL A 473 41.14 -40.83 -6.76
N ASN A 474 41.11 -41.60 -5.67
CA ASN A 474 41.55 -41.19 -4.34
C ASN A 474 43.04 -41.46 -4.04
N ASN A 475 43.87 -41.66 -5.07
CA ASN A 475 45.29 -42.06 -4.94
C ASN A 475 46.28 -40.89 -4.72
N SER A 476 45.83 -39.71 -4.32
CA SER A 476 46.72 -38.62 -3.95
C SER A 476 46.78 -38.46 -2.44
N ALA A 477 47.97 -38.17 -1.92
CA ALA A 477 48.20 -37.73 -0.54
C ALA A 477 47.39 -36.48 -0.10
N ASN A 478 46.55 -35.93 -0.99
CA ASN A 478 45.73 -34.74 -0.81
C ASN A 478 44.25 -35.09 -1.07
N ALA A 479 43.43 -35.10 -0.01
CA ALA A 479 41.98 -35.28 -0.11
C ALA A 479 41.31 -34.06 -0.76
N SER A 480 40.24 -34.26 -1.55
CA SER A 480 39.53 -33.18 -2.25
C SER A 480 38.04 -33.49 -2.41
N TYR A 481 37.20 -32.45 -2.33
CA TYR A 481 35.77 -32.53 -2.63
C TYR A 481 35.50 -33.21 -3.99
N LEU A 482 36.36 -32.96 -4.99
CA LEU A 482 36.20 -33.52 -6.33
C LEU A 482 36.41 -35.04 -6.39
N THR A 483 37.19 -35.61 -5.47
CA THR A 483 37.55 -37.04 -5.48
C THR A 483 36.79 -37.85 -4.45
N ASP A 484 36.27 -37.19 -3.41
CA ASP A 484 35.62 -37.83 -2.25
C ASP A 484 34.43 -38.70 -2.60
N ALA A 485 33.68 -38.39 -3.66
CA ALA A 485 32.52 -39.17 -4.07
C ALA A 485 32.88 -40.55 -4.67
N LEU A 486 34.15 -40.77 -5.04
CA LEU A 486 34.61 -41.94 -5.81
C LEU A 486 33.81 -42.12 -7.12
N VAL A 487 33.58 -41.01 -7.81
CA VAL A 487 32.84 -40.94 -9.07
C VAL A 487 33.70 -40.23 -10.11
N ASN A 488 33.77 -40.82 -11.30
CA ASN A 488 34.22 -40.10 -12.49
C ASN A 488 32.98 -39.59 -13.24
N ILE A 489 32.98 -38.30 -13.57
CA ILE A 489 31.88 -37.63 -14.26
C ILE A 489 32.35 -37.24 -15.66
N THR A 490 31.58 -37.58 -16.67
CA THR A 490 31.91 -37.29 -18.07
C THR A 490 30.66 -36.91 -18.86
N ASN A 491 30.82 -36.05 -19.86
CA ASN A 491 29.73 -35.68 -20.77
C ASN A 491 29.62 -36.64 -21.97
N GLN A 492 30.47 -37.67 -22.06
CA GLN A 492 30.50 -38.64 -23.14
C GLN A 492 30.47 -40.08 -22.64
N ARG A 493 29.86 -40.96 -23.43
CA ARG A 493 29.91 -42.41 -23.24
C ARG A 493 30.37 -43.06 -24.53
N ASN A 494 31.48 -43.79 -24.48
CA ASN A 494 32.12 -44.40 -25.66
C ASN A 494 32.39 -43.38 -26.79
N GLY A 495 32.85 -42.18 -26.42
CA GLY A 495 33.11 -41.07 -27.36
C GLY A 495 31.86 -40.32 -27.86
N ILE A 496 30.66 -40.74 -27.46
CA ILE A 496 29.40 -40.10 -27.87
C ILE A 496 28.91 -39.13 -26.77
N PRO A 497 28.76 -37.83 -27.06
CA PRO A 497 28.22 -36.86 -26.10
C PRO A 497 26.78 -37.18 -25.67
N ILE A 498 26.46 -36.88 -24.41
CA ILE A 498 25.12 -37.06 -23.84
C ILE A 498 24.05 -36.20 -24.53
N GLY A 499 24.47 -35.12 -25.19
CA GLY A 499 23.61 -34.26 -25.99
C GLY A 499 24.39 -33.17 -26.75
N PRO A 500 23.69 -32.39 -27.60
CA PRO A 500 24.28 -31.26 -28.32
C PRO A 500 24.93 -30.24 -27.38
N GLN A 501 26.01 -29.58 -27.84
CA GLN A 501 26.67 -28.52 -27.07
C GLN A 501 25.91 -27.19 -27.14
N GLY A 502 25.90 -26.45 -26.04
CA GLY A 502 25.61 -25.01 -26.06
C GLY A 502 26.84 -24.18 -26.43
N GLY A 503 26.81 -22.89 -26.09
CA GLY A 503 27.96 -21.99 -26.26
C GLY A 503 29.13 -22.28 -25.31
N SER A 504 28.88 -23.00 -24.22
CA SER A 504 29.92 -23.44 -23.26
C SER A 504 30.22 -24.93 -23.34
N ASP A 505 31.47 -25.31 -23.08
CA ASP A 505 31.92 -26.71 -23.11
C ASP A 505 31.25 -27.61 -22.07
N TRP A 506 30.84 -27.02 -20.94
CA TRP A 506 30.18 -27.72 -19.83
C TRP A 506 28.69 -27.98 -20.09
N LEU A 507 28.05 -27.26 -21.01
CA LEU A 507 26.60 -27.33 -21.22
C LEU A 507 26.27 -28.28 -22.38
N ARG A 508 25.65 -29.41 -22.04
CA ARG A 508 25.08 -30.37 -23.01
C ARG A 508 23.56 -30.42 -22.86
N VAL A 509 22.85 -30.35 -23.98
CA VAL A 509 21.38 -30.31 -23.96
C VAL A 509 20.82 -31.70 -23.70
N TYR A 510 20.31 -31.91 -22.49
CA TYR A 510 19.71 -33.18 -22.08
C TYR A 510 18.33 -32.99 -21.41
N PRO A 511 17.26 -32.75 -22.20
CA PRO A 511 15.96 -32.37 -21.64
C PRO A 511 15.32 -33.44 -20.73
N ARG A 512 15.66 -34.72 -20.93
CA ARG A 512 15.12 -35.81 -20.11
C ARG A 512 15.55 -35.71 -18.63
N GLY A 513 16.74 -35.17 -18.36
CA GLY A 513 17.28 -35.13 -17.00
C GLY A 513 16.46 -34.27 -16.04
N ILE A 514 15.77 -33.23 -16.52
CA ILE A 514 14.88 -32.42 -15.66
C ILE A 514 13.67 -33.23 -15.16
N LEU A 515 13.17 -34.19 -15.95
CA LEU A 515 12.13 -35.10 -15.50
C LEU A 515 12.68 -36.04 -14.42
N ASP A 516 13.85 -36.63 -14.67
CA ASP A 516 14.39 -37.66 -13.79
C ASP A 516 14.78 -37.08 -12.42
N ILE A 517 15.37 -35.89 -12.38
CA ILE A 517 15.66 -35.21 -11.10
C ILE A 517 14.39 -34.83 -10.34
N LEU A 518 13.33 -34.38 -11.03
CA LEU A 518 12.06 -34.06 -10.39
C LEU A 518 11.36 -35.30 -9.82
N LEU A 519 11.43 -36.43 -10.52
CA LEU A 519 10.94 -37.72 -10.00
C LEU A 519 11.76 -38.20 -8.80
N TYR A 520 13.08 -38.00 -8.84
CA TYR A 520 13.97 -38.27 -7.71
C TYR A 520 13.60 -37.40 -6.50
N ILE A 521 13.42 -36.09 -6.70
CA ILE A 521 13.01 -35.17 -5.64
C ILE A 521 11.67 -35.59 -5.03
N LYS A 522 10.69 -35.89 -5.89
CA LYS A 522 9.38 -36.38 -5.47
C LYS A 522 9.51 -37.62 -4.58
N THR A 523 10.29 -38.59 -5.01
CA THR A 523 10.39 -39.89 -4.34
C THR A 523 11.21 -39.82 -3.05
N LYS A 524 12.36 -39.14 -3.06
CA LYS A 524 13.27 -39.10 -1.91
C LYS A 524 12.84 -38.09 -0.85
N TYR A 525 12.27 -36.95 -1.23
CA TYR A 525 12.03 -35.82 -0.32
C TYR A 525 10.54 -35.50 -0.11
N GLN A 526 9.66 -36.48 -0.30
CA GLN A 526 8.22 -36.36 -0.02
C GLN A 526 7.49 -35.30 -0.87
N ASN A 527 7.92 -35.11 -2.12
CA ASN A 527 7.25 -34.27 -3.12
C ASN A 527 6.96 -32.81 -2.69
N PRO A 528 7.99 -32.06 -2.24
CA PRO A 528 7.82 -30.68 -1.83
C PRO A 528 7.40 -29.80 -3.02
N PRO A 529 6.82 -28.62 -2.81
CA PRO A 529 6.63 -27.65 -3.89
C PRO A 529 7.98 -27.33 -4.56
N VAL A 530 8.05 -27.48 -5.88
CA VAL A 530 9.27 -27.20 -6.65
C VAL A 530 9.05 -26.06 -7.64
N TYR A 531 10.00 -25.13 -7.73
CA TYR A 531 10.08 -24.15 -8.80
C TYR A 531 11.36 -24.39 -9.61
N ILE A 532 11.28 -24.44 -10.93
CA ILE A 532 12.49 -24.37 -11.77
C ILE A 532 12.90 -22.92 -11.80
N THR A 533 13.85 -22.52 -10.96
CA THR A 533 14.26 -21.13 -10.77
C THR A 533 15.25 -20.65 -11.82
N GLU A 534 15.98 -21.57 -12.43
CA GLU A 534 16.80 -21.29 -13.61
C GLU A 534 16.84 -22.51 -14.55
N ASN A 535 16.60 -22.26 -15.84
CA ASN A 535 16.84 -23.22 -16.91
C ASN A 535 17.09 -22.47 -18.21
N GLY A 536 18.16 -22.80 -18.93
CA GLY A 536 18.54 -22.06 -20.14
C GLY A 536 19.70 -22.68 -20.90
N ILE A 537 19.92 -22.17 -22.11
CA ILE A 537 21.06 -22.50 -22.96
C ILE A 537 21.73 -21.22 -23.43
N ASN A 538 23.05 -21.24 -23.48
CA ASN A 538 23.84 -20.17 -24.05
C ASN A 538 24.24 -20.44 -25.50
N GLU A 539 24.55 -19.36 -26.19
CA GLU A 539 25.19 -19.33 -27.50
C GLU A 539 26.48 -18.51 -27.42
N LEU A 540 27.43 -18.76 -28.33
CA LEU A 540 28.63 -17.94 -28.45
C LEU A 540 28.26 -16.54 -28.96
N ASN A 541 28.87 -15.51 -28.38
CA ASN A 541 28.75 -14.14 -28.86
C ASN A 541 29.62 -13.95 -30.11
N ASP A 542 28.99 -13.83 -31.27
CA ASP A 542 29.67 -13.49 -32.52
C ASP A 542 29.49 -12.00 -32.85
N ALA A 543 30.54 -11.23 -32.61
CA ALA A 543 30.54 -9.79 -32.85
C ALA A 543 30.50 -9.41 -34.35
N LYS A 544 30.69 -10.36 -35.27
CA LYS A 544 30.62 -10.15 -36.72
C LYS A 544 29.22 -10.42 -37.27
N LYS A 545 28.36 -11.09 -36.50
CA LYS A 545 27.01 -11.47 -36.93
C LYS A 545 26.09 -10.23 -36.97
N PRO A 546 25.40 -9.96 -38.09
CA PRO A 546 24.43 -8.86 -38.16
C PRO A 546 23.34 -9.00 -37.09
N LEU A 547 22.88 -7.88 -36.51
CA LEU A 547 21.88 -7.90 -35.43
C LEU A 547 20.64 -8.74 -35.80
N LYS A 548 20.11 -8.57 -37.02
CA LYS A 548 18.94 -9.33 -37.49
C LYS A 548 19.14 -10.85 -37.39
N GLU A 549 20.35 -11.35 -37.63
CA GLU A 549 20.67 -12.77 -37.50
C GLU A 549 21.00 -13.17 -36.06
N ALA A 550 21.60 -12.27 -35.27
CA ALA A 550 21.88 -12.48 -33.85
C ALA A 550 20.59 -12.63 -33.01
N LEU A 551 19.47 -12.08 -33.48
CA LEU A 551 18.14 -12.25 -32.87
C LEU A 551 17.49 -13.62 -33.19
N LEU A 552 18.02 -14.40 -34.15
CA LEU A 552 17.45 -15.69 -34.56
C LEU A 552 18.05 -16.86 -33.76
N ASP A 553 17.61 -17.02 -32.51
CA ASP A 553 18.12 -18.01 -31.55
C ASP A 553 17.27 -19.29 -31.47
N ASN A 554 17.02 -19.92 -32.63
CA ASN A 554 16.15 -21.10 -32.75
C ASN A 554 16.54 -22.27 -31.81
N GLN A 555 17.83 -22.45 -31.54
CA GLN A 555 18.31 -23.48 -30.61
C GLN A 555 17.76 -23.30 -29.20
N ARG A 556 17.56 -22.05 -28.77
CA ARG A 556 16.99 -21.72 -27.46
C ARG A 556 15.51 -22.06 -27.38
N ILE A 557 14.76 -21.79 -28.44
CA ILE A 557 13.35 -22.19 -28.57
C ILE A 557 13.22 -23.71 -28.45
N ASP A 558 14.04 -24.45 -29.22
CA ASP A 558 14.05 -25.90 -29.17
C ASP A 558 14.45 -26.44 -27.78
N TYR A 559 15.46 -25.84 -27.14
CA TYR A 559 15.84 -26.17 -25.76
C TYR A 559 14.65 -26.04 -24.80
N HIS A 560 14.01 -24.86 -24.74
CA HIS A 560 12.91 -24.62 -23.80
C HIS A 560 11.68 -25.48 -24.13
N SER A 561 11.32 -25.62 -25.40
CA SER A 561 10.22 -26.47 -25.84
C SER A 561 10.38 -27.92 -25.35
N ARG A 562 11.57 -28.50 -25.52
CA ARG A 562 11.86 -29.87 -25.08
C ARG A 562 11.88 -30.00 -23.55
N HIS A 563 12.41 -29.01 -22.81
CA HIS A 563 12.39 -29.05 -21.34
C HIS A 563 10.97 -28.89 -20.79
N LEU A 564 10.18 -27.95 -21.33
CA LEU A 564 8.77 -27.77 -20.95
C LEU A 564 7.93 -29.02 -21.21
N TYR A 565 8.22 -29.77 -22.30
CA TYR A 565 7.61 -31.08 -22.53
C TYR A 565 7.89 -32.08 -21.40
N TYR A 566 9.14 -32.15 -20.91
CA TYR A 566 9.51 -33.03 -19.80
C TYR A 566 8.97 -32.53 -18.44
N LEU A 567 8.83 -31.23 -18.25
CA LEU A 567 8.13 -30.66 -17.08
C LEU A 567 6.64 -31.03 -17.07
N LYS A 568 5.97 -30.97 -18.23
CA LYS A 568 4.59 -31.46 -18.37
C LYS A 568 4.50 -32.95 -18.02
N LYS A 569 5.47 -33.76 -18.45
CA LYS A 569 5.55 -35.17 -18.02
C LYS A 569 5.73 -35.29 -16.51
N ALA A 570 6.58 -34.49 -15.88
CA ALA A 570 6.78 -34.52 -14.43
C ALA A 570 5.47 -34.21 -13.69
N ILE A 571 4.73 -33.17 -14.12
CA ILE A 571 3.40 -32.83 -13.60
C ILE A 571 2.44 -34.01 -13.76
N ASN A 572 2.40 -34.65 -14.93
CA ASN A 572 1.54 -35.82 -15.17
C ASN A 572 1.90 -37.02 -14.28
N HIS A 573 3.16 -37.14 -13.84
CA HIS A 573 3.60 -38.12 -12.86
C HIS A 573 3.40 -37.65 -11.41
N GLY A 574 2.68 -36.55 -11.18
CA GLY A 574 2.31 -36.05 -9.86
C GLY A 574 3.44 -35.32 -9.12
N VAL A 575 4.46 -34.81 -9.83
CA VAL A 575 5.44 -33.90 -9.23
C VAL A 575 4.74 -32.58 -8.86
N ASN A 576 4.99 -32.08 -7.66
CA ASN A 576 4.43 -30.82 -7.16
C ASN A 576 5.15 -29.58 -7.73
N LEU A 577 5.16 -29.47 -9.06
CA LEU A 577 5.82 -28.39 -9.79
C LEU A 577 4.92 -27.13 -9.81
N LYS A 578 5.47 -25.98 -9.42
CA LYS A 578 4.74 -24.72 -9.25
C LYS A 578 5.10 -23.63 -10.25
N GLY A 579 6.30 -23.64 -10.81
CA GLY A 579 6.71 -22.62 -11.77
C GLY A 579 7.98 -22.93 -12.53
N TYR A 580 8.21 -22.15 -13.58
CA TYR A 580 9.35 -22.26 -14.48
C TYR A 580 9.87 -20.87 -14.84
N PHE A 581 11.16 -20.66 -14.60
CA PHE A 581 11.87 -19.41 -14.82
C PHE A 581 13.04 -19.66 -15.78
N THR A 582 13.08 -18.87 -16.85
CA THR A 582 14.12 -18.97 -17.87
C THR A 582 15.39 -18.24 -17.41
N TRP A 583 16.54 -18.89 -17.54
CA TRP A 583 17.83 -18.19 -17.46
C TRP A 583 18.28 -17.80 -18.87
N SER A 584 18.35 -16.51 -19.23
CA SER A 584 18.08 -15.30 -18.42
C SER A 584 17.23 -14.30 -19.20
N LEU A 585 16.74 -13.25 -18.53
CA LEU A 585 15.92 -12.22 -19.18
C LEU A 585 16.74 -11.41 -20.21
N LEU A 586 17.98 -11.07 -19.86
CA LEU A 586 18.88 -10.21 -20.64
C LEU A 586 20.25 -10.87 -20.75
N ASP A 587 20.95 -10.64 -21.85
CA ASP A 587 22.37 -11.01 -21.93
C ASP A 587 23.13 -10.23 -20.85
N ASN A 588 23.77 -10.95 -19.93
CA ASN A 588 24.47 -10.42 -18.76
C ASN A 588 25.92 -10.93 -18.72
N PHE A 589 26.68 -10.52 -17.70
CA PHE A 589 28.05 -10.93 -17.51
C PHE A 589 28.11 -12.35 -16.93
N GLU A 590 28.79 -13.27 -17.62
CA GLU A 590 28.96 -14.65 -17.16
C GLU A 590 30.33 -14.84 -16.50
N TRP A 591 30.37 -15.29 -15.25
CA TRP A 591 31.57 -15.25 -14.40
C TRP A 591 32.86 -15.77 -15.05
N ALA A 592 32.80 -16.94 -15.71
CA ALA A 592 33.96 -17.59 -16.31
C ALA A 592 34.18 -17.22 -17.78
N SER A 593 33.25 -16.49 -18.41
CA SER A 593 33.24 -16.27 -19.87
C SER A 593 33.05 -14.80 -20.25
N GLY A 594 32.87 -13.91 -19.27
CA GLY A 594 32.51 -12.51 -19.49
C GLY A 594 31.29 -12.37 -20.39
N TYR A 595 31.42 -11.56 -21.44
CA TYR A 595 30.38 -11.34 -22.45
C TYR A 595 30.58 -12.19 -23.72
N THR A 596 31.39 -13.25 -23.67
CA THR A 596 31.66 -14.10 -24.84
C THR A 596 30.57 -15.15 -25.10
N ILE A 597 29.61 -15.28 -24.18
CA ILE A 597 28.43 -16.15 -24.31
C ILE A 597 27.16 -15.39 -23.92
N ARG A 598 26.00 -15.89 -24.35
CA ARG A 598 24.71 -15.17 -24.22
C ARG A 598 23.56 -16.07 -23.78
N PHE A 599 23.09 -15.90 -22.54
CA PHE A 599 21.91 -16.57 -21.97
C PHE A 599 20.62 -15.76 -22.03
N GLY A 600 20.62 -14.52 -22.51
CA GLY A 600 19.45 -13.64 -22.48
C GLY A 600 18.40 -13.91 -23.54
N LEU A 601 17.13 -13.96 -23.16
CA LEU A 601 15.98 -13.87 -24.07
C LEU A 601 15.98 -12.55 -24.86
N ASN A 602 16.54 -11.50 -24.28
CA ASN A 602 16.79 -10.25 -24.97
C ASN A 602 18.28 -10.08 -25.23
N TYR A 603 18.61 -9.80 -26.48
CA TYR A 603 19.93 -9.40 -26.90
C TYR A 603 20.27 -8.05 -26.29
N VAL A 604 21.46 -7.94 -25.67
CA VAL A 604 22.01 -6.68 -25.19
C VAL A 604 23.16 -6.26 -26.09
N ASP A 605 23.05 -5.06 -26.66
CA ASP A 605 24.13 -4.44 -27.40
C ASP A 605 25.10 -3.73 -26.46
N PHE A 606 26.20 -4.40 -26.14
CA PHE A 606 27.23 -3.85 -25.26
C PHE A 606 28.02 -2.69 -25.89
N LYS A 607 27.85 -2.41 -27.20
CA LYS A 607 28.53 -1.32 -27.92
C LYS A 607 27.62 -0.13 -28.19
N ASP A 608 26.30 -0.36 -28.26
CA ASP A 608 25.27 0.66 -28.49
C ASP A 608 24.47 0.94 -27.20
N GLY A 609 25.13 1.52 -26.19
CA GLY A 609 24.46 2.03 -25.00
C GLY A 609 23.61 1.02 -24.20
N LEU A 610 23.94 -0.28 -24.27
CA LEU A 610 23.19 -1.38 -23.63
C LEU A 610 21.75 -1.52 -24.16
N LYS A 611 21.52 -1.14 -25.42
CA LYS A 611 20.22 -1.27 -26.06
C LYS A 611 19.78 -2.73 -26.12
N ARG A 612 18.48 -2.96 -25.90
CA ARG A 612 17.87 -4.28 -25.73
C ARG A 612 16.96 -4.60 -26.90
N TYR A 613 17.11 -5.80 -27.44
CA TYR A 613 16.30 -6.28 -28.56
C TYR A 613 15.74 -7.67 -28.21
N PRO A 614 14.43 -7.91 -28.33
CA PRO A 614 13.88 -9.24 -28.07
C PRO A 614 14.40 -10.23 -29.13
N LYS A 615 14.97 -11.36 -28.68
CA LYS A 615 15.30 -12.45 -29.58
C LYS A 615 14.03 -13.21 -29.97
N LEU A 616 14.13 -14.07 -30.99
CA LEU A 616 13.01 -14.89 -31.44
C LEU A 616 12.43 -15.75 -30.31
N SER A 617 13.28 -16.24 -29.41
CA SER A 617 12.86 -16.96 -28.20
C SER A 617 12.00 -16.14 -27.23
N ALA A 618 12.26 -14.83 -27.06
CA ALA A 618 11.41 -13.96 -26.25
C ALA A 618 10.01 -13.82 -26.84
N LEU A 619 9.94 -13.66 -28.17
CA LEU A 619 8.66 -13.60 -28.90
C LEU A 619 7.91 -14.93 -28.82
N TRP A 620 8.63 -16.04 -28.95
CA TRP A 620 8.07 -17.38 -28.80
C TRP A 620 7.50 -17.62 -27.40
N PHE A 621 8.23 -17.22 -26.33
CA PHE A 621 7.73 -17.33 -24.95
C PHE A 621 6.49 -16.47 -24.72
N LYS A 622 6.49 -15.23 -25.23
CA LYS A 622 5.30 -14.35 -25.19
C LYS A 622 4.09 -15.07 -25.81
N TYR A 623 4.25 -15.62 -27.01
CA TYR A 623 3.18 -16.35 -27.68
C TYR A 623 2.74 -17.62 -26.92
N PHE A 624 3.70 -18.39 -26.39
CA PHE A 624 3.42 -19.59 -25.60
C PHE A 624 2.58 -19.29 -24.35
N LEU A 625 2.85 -18.17 -23.67
CA LEU A 625 2.11 -17.74 -22.48
C LEU A 625 0.71 -17.21 -22.81
N HIS A 626 0.54 -16.45 -23.89
CA HIS A 626 -0.75 -15.88 -24.30
C HIS A 626 -1.71 -16.89 -24.95
N LYS A 627 -1.27 -18.09 -25.32
CA LYS A 627 -2.16 -19.13 -25.89
C LYS A 627 -3.29 -19.59 -24.94
N ARG A 628 -3.27 -19.20 -23.66
CA ARG A 628 -4.40 -19.40 -22.73
C ARG A 628 -5.53 -18.36 -22.86
N GLU A 629 -5.29 -17.21 -23.51
CA GLU A 629 -6.29 -16.13 -23.65
C GLU A 629 -7.17 -16.26 -24.92
N TYR A 630 -6.87 -17.20 -25.82
CA TYR A 630 -7.61 -17.40 -27.10
C TYR A 630 -8.36 -18.74 -27.19
N LEU A 631 -8.47 -19.46 -26.07
CA LEU A 631 -9.23 -20.73 -25.96
C LEU A 631 -10.33 -20.67 -24.88
N GLN A 632 -10.70 -19.47 -24.42
CA GLN A 632 -11.98 -19.13 -23.80
C GLN A 632 -12.67 -18.13 -24.71
#